data_AF-A0A0Q9Q369-F1
#
_entry.id   AF-A0A0Q9Q369-F1
#
_cell.length_a   1.000
_cell.length_b   1.000
_cell.length_c   1.000
_cell.angle_alpha   90.00
_cell.angle_beta   90.00
_cell.angle_gamma   90.00
#
_symmetry.space_group_name_H-M   'P 1'
#
loop_
_entity.id
_entity.type
_entity.pdbx_description
1 polymer ?
#
loop_
_entity_poly.entity_id
_entity_poly.type
_entity_poly.pdbx_seq_one_letter_code
_entity_poly.pdbx_strand_id
1 'polypeptide(L)'
;MAVSTETNVGGLNLGPGLNLSHAAPVTSGIANRQTLTISFDRAVTGLSFWLTDIDSTLNGSGTKRDPYAGWWDRVALSGTYTQSRDALVLGSGTTADPWYFDDPNTNVGNESGGARVKVTYPGTIAAGDTITLQYWTTQSDGNQRIFLSDLSWTARGC
;
A
#
# COMPACT_ATOMS: atom_id res chain seq x y z
N MET A 1 23.15 26.61 -3.40
CA MET A 1 23.36 25.16 -3.46
C MET A 1 22.08 24.54 -4.01
N ALA A 2 22.15 23.85 -5.14
CA ALA A 2 21.02 23.07 -5.62
C ALA A 2 20.89 21.85 -4.70
N VAL A 3 19.74 21.69 -4.05
CA VAL A 3 19.41 20.46 -3.32
C VAL A 3 19.21 19.37 -4.38
N SER A 4 19.92 18.25 -4.27
CA SER A 4 19.73 17.13 -5.19
C SER A 4 18.29 16.61 -5.07
N THR A 5 17.63 16.45 -6.21
CA THR A 5 16.35 15.73 -6.33
C THR A 5 16.63 14.23 -6.21
N GLU A 6 16.95 13.77 -5.00
CA GLU A 6 16.88 12.34 -4.66
C GLU A 6 15.39 12.04 -4.39
N THR A 7 14.61 11.84 -5.46
CA THR A 7 13.15 11.67 -5.39
C THR A 7 12.74 10.29 -5.88
N ASN A 8 13.30 9.22 -5.30
CA ASN A 8 12.62 7.93 -5.40
C ASN A 8 13.01 6.92 -4.31
N VAL A 9 12.02 6.34 -3.65
CA VAL A 9 12.16 5.01 -3.03
C VAL A 9 11.56 3.99 -4.00
N GLY A 10 12.44 3.24 -4.68
CA GLY A 10 12.06 2.24 -5.70
C GLY A 10 11.80 2.83 -7.08
N GLY A 11 11.02 2.11 -7.91
CA GLY A 11 10.53 2.59 -9.20
C GLY A 11 9.35 1.73 -9.68
N LEU A 12 8.29 2.34 -10.18
CA LEU A 12 7.10 1.60 -10.62
C LEU A 12 7.48 0.59 -11.72
N ASN A 13 7.20 -0.69 -11.50
CA ASN A 13 7.54 -1.79 -12.40
C ASN A 13 9.06 -1.95 -12.65
N LEU A 14 9.93 -1.38 -11.81
CA LEU A 14 11.39 -1.48 -11.92
C LEU A 14 12.02 -2.23 -10.73
N GLY A 15 11.20 -3.02 -10.02
CA GLY A 15 11.56 -3.70 -8.79
C GLY A 15 10.87 -3.15 -7.55
N PRO A 16 10.98 -3.85 -6.41
CA PRO A 16 10.27 -3.50 -5.19
C PRO A 16 10.84 -2.22 -4.55
N GLY A 17 9.96 -1.31 -4.15
CA GLY A 17 10.31 -0.24 -3.21
C GLY A 17 10.28 -0.74 -1.76
N LEU A 18 9.75 0.05 -0.83
CA LEU A 18 9.60 -0.38 0.56
C LEU A 18 8.55 -1.51 0.66
N ASN A 19 8.93 -2.65 1.24
CA ASN A 19 8.12 -3.86 1.36
C ASN A 19 7.53 -4.00 2.77
N LEU A 20 6.22 -4.25 2.87
CA LEU A 20 5.56 -4.73 4.08
C LEU A 20 5.04 -6.14 3.81
N SER A 21 5.58 -7.13 4.53
CA SER A 21 5.28 -8.54 4.30
C SER A 21 4.77 -9.24 5.55
N HIS A 22 3.73 -10.06 5.42
CA HIS A 22 3.38 -11.09 6.40
C HIS A 22 3.98 -12.44 5.99
N ALA A 23 4.45 -13.19 7.00
CA ALA A 23 4.82 -14.59 6.85
C ALA A 23 3.82 -15.46 7.61
N ALA A 24 3.38 -16.55 6.99
CA ALA A 24 2.44 -17.47 7.62
C ALA A 24 3.04 -18.16 8.87
N PRO A 25 2.22 -18.49 9.89
CA PRO A 25 0.79 -18.20 10.00
C PRO A 25 0.51 -16.76 10.44
N VAL A 26 -0.54 -16.15 9.91
CA VAL A 26 -0.95 -14.77 10.25
C VAL A 26 -2.31 -14.82 10.92
N THR A 27 -2.50 -14.18 12.07
CA THR A 27 -3.84 -13.95 12.64
C THR A 27 -4.70 -13.21 11.60
N SER A 28 -5.98 -13.52 11.40
CA SER A 28 -6.79 -12.81 10.41
C SER A 28 -7.30 -11.45 10.91
N GLY A 29 -7.49 -10.50 9.98
CA GLY A 29 -8.14 -9.20 10.23
C GLY A 29 -7.21 -8.15 10.85
N ILE A 30 -7.73 -6.93 11.03
CA ILE A 30 -6.94 -5.71 11.36
C ILE A 30 -6.08 -5.79 12.65
N ALA A 31 -6.31 -6.81 13.49
CA ALA A 31 -5.48 -7.10 14.65
C ALA A 31 -4.05 -7.52 14.27
N ASN A 32 -3.85 -8.08 13.07
CA ASN A 32 -2.53 -8.47 12.54
C ASN A 32 -1.79 -7.34 11.83
N ARG A 33 -2.33 -6.11 11.81
CA ARG A 33 -1.83 -5.07 10.91
C ARG A 33 -0.38 -4.72 11.19
N GLN A 34 0.37 -4.45 10.13
CA GLN A 34 1.60 -3.68 10.16
C GLN A 34 1.26 -2.20 10.01
N THR A 35 2.03 -1.34 10.67
CA THR A 35 1.89 0.12 10.56
C THR A 35 3.23 0.72 10.17
N LEU A 36 3.27 1.40 9.02
CA LEU A 36 4.38 2.21 8.55
C LEU A 36 4.07 3.68 8.87
N THR A 37 4.97 4.34 9.58
CA THR A 37 4.90 5.78 9.83
C THR A 37 5.92 6.51 8.97
N ILE A 38 5.46 7.49 8.21
CA ILE A 38 6.29 8.35 7.37
C ILE A 38 6.25 9.76 7.97
N SER A 39 7.42 10.32 8.23
CA SER A 39 7.59 11.69 8.74
C SER A 39 8.68 12.40 7.97
N PHE A 40 8.62 13.73 7.98
CA PHE A 40 9.63 14.58 7.37
C PHE A 40 10.12 15.61 8.38
N ASP A 41 11.44 15.79 8.47
CA ASP A 41 12.07 16.81 9.32
C ASP A 41 11.85 18.24 8.78
N ARG A 42 11.37 18.35 7.55
CA ARG A 42 11.01 19.59 6.87
C ARG A 42 9.62 19.46 6.27
N ALA A 43 8.91 20.56 6.13
CA ALA A 43 7.63 20.53 5.44
C ALA A 43 7.82 20.08 3.98
N VAL A 44 6.93 19.25 3.47
CA VAL A 44 6.98 18.77 2.08
C VAL A 44 5.66 19.01 1.35
N THR A 45 5.74 19.11 0.02
CA THR A 45 4.58 19.23 -0.88
C THR A 45 4.68 18.24 -2.02
N GLY A 46 3.54 17.91 -2.62
CA GLY A 46 3.50 17.03 -3.77
C GLY A 46 3.94 15.61 -3.45
N LEU A 47 3.75 15.16 -2.20
CA LEU A 47 4.05 13.79 -1.82
C LEU A 47 3.15 12.85 -2.64
N SER A 48 3.77 11.94 -3.38
CA SER A 48 3.08 10.90 -4.13
C SER A 48 3.86 9.60 -4.11
N PHE A 49 3.14 8.49 -4.24
CA PHE A 49 3.70 7.15 -4.35
C PHE A 49 2.68 6.19 -4.95
N TRP A 50 3.15 5.02 -5.37
CA TRP A 50 2.34 3.88 -5.71
C TRP A 50 2.34 2.85 -4.60
N LEU A 51 1.17 2.31 -4.33
CA LEU A 51 0.98 1.04 -3.65
C LEU A 51 0.74 -0.02 -4.72
N THR A 52 1.45 -1.14 -4.64
CA THR A 52 1.31 -2.26 -5.58
C THR A 52 1.11 -3.57 -4.83
N ASP A 53 0.68 -4.61 -5.57
CA ASP A 53 0.47 -5.96 -5.04
C ASP A 53 -0.69 -6.01 -4.02
N ILE A 54 -1.73 -5.19 -4.20
CA ILE A 54 -2.97 -5.27 -3.40
C ILE A 54 -3.84 -6.37 -4.02
N ASP A 55 -3.69 -7.61 -3.58
CA ASP A 55 -4.29 -8.75 -4.26
C ASP A 55 -4.96 -9.75 -3.30
N SER A 56 -5.30 -10.93 -3.81
CA SER A 56 -5.82 -12.02 -3.01
C SER A 56 -5.46 -13.39 -3.59
N THR A 57 -5.48 -14.42 -2.75
CA THR A 57 -5.40 -15.81 -3.19
C THR A 57 -6.24 -16.68 -2.26
N LEU A 58 -6.86 -17.73 -2.81
CA LEU A 58 -7.42 -18.85 -2.03
C LEU A 58 -6.46 -20.04 -2.12
N ASN A 59 -6.04 -20.60 -0.98
CA ASN A 59 -5.32 -21.87 -0.93
C ASN A 59 -6.33 -23.02 -1.16
N GLY A 60 -6.46 -23.46 -2.41
CA GLY A 60 -7.28 -24.63 -2.76
C GLY A 60 -7.86 -24.57 -4.16
N SER A 61 -7.80 -25.69 -4.88
CA SER A 61 -8.26 -25.82 -6.26
C SER A 61 -9.79 -25.70 -6.39
N GLY A 62 -10.29 -24.48 -6.38
CA GLY A 62 -11.59 -24.16 -6.96
C GLY A 62 -12.73 -23.97 -5.96
N THR A 63 -13.65 -23.09 -6.36
CA THR A 63 -14.93 -22.76 -5.74
C THR A 63 -14.89 -21.83 -4.53
N LYS A 64 -14.45 -20.58 -4.73
CA LYS A 64 -14.88 -19.30 -4.08
C LYS A 64 -15.16 -19.22 -2.55
N ARG A 65 -15.00 -20.25 -1.72
CA ARG A 65 -15.42 -20.25 -0.30
C ARG A 65 -14.68 -21.30 0.55
N ASP A 66 -13.35 -21.35 0.51
CA ASP A 66 -12.68 -21.61 1.79
C ASP A 66 -12.33 -20.23 2.38
N PRO A 67 -13.11 -19.72 3.35
CA PRO A 67 -12.85 -18.42 3.95
C PRO A 67 -11.58 -18.40 4.84
N TYR A 68 -10.85 -19.52 4.98
CA TYR A 68 -9.75 -19.65 5.94
C TYR A 68 -8.39 -19.99 5.32
N ALA A 69 -8.33 -20.34 4.03
CA ALA A 69 -7.09 -20.71 3.37
C ALA A 69 -6.76 -19.65 2.30
N GLY A 70 -5.79 -18.78 2.58
CA GLY A 70 -5.34 -17.74 1.66
C GLY A 70 -5.04 -16.39 2.32
N TRP A 71 -4.84 -15.38 1.48
CA TRP A 71 -4.65 -13.98 1.87
C TRP A 71 -5.58 -13.08 1.07
N TRP A 72 -5.94 -11.95 1.68
CA TRP A 72 -6.64 -10.90 0.97
C TRP A 72 -6.27 -9.56 1.58
N ASP A 73 -5.52 -8.78 0.81
CA ASP A 73 -4.88 -7.60 1.33
C ASP A 73 -5.87 -6.48 1.62
N ARG A 74 -5.51 -5.71 2.63
CA ARG A 74 -6.18 -4.51 3.06
C ARG A 74 -5.13 -3.44 3.33
N VAL A 75 -5.29 -2.30 2.68
CA VAL A 75 -4.40 -1.16 2.85
C VAL A 75 -5.20 0.07 3.21
N ALA A 76 -4.78 0.77 4.25
CA ALA A 76 -5.35 2.07 4.62
C ALA A 76 -4.27 3.12 4.85
N LEU A 77 -4.62 4.38 4.62
CA LEU A 77 -3.78 5.55 4.83
C LEU A 77 -4.50 6.58 5.71
N SER A 78 -3.71 7.34 6.48
CA SER A 78 -4.21 8.50 7.22
C SER A 78 -4.14 9.79 6.38
N GLY A 79 -4.79 10.83 6.88
CA GLY A 79 -4.75 12.17 6.30
C GLY A 79 -5.71 12.35 5.13
N THR A 80 -5.53 13.44 4.40
CA THR A 80 -6.33 13.79 3.22
C THR A 80 -5.50 13.63 1.96
N TYR A 81 -5.88 12.69 1.11
CA TYR A 81 -5.20 12.37 -0.14
C TYR A 81 -6.20 12.23 -1.29
N THR A 82 -5.69 12.30 -2.51
CA THR A 82 -6.39 11.85 -3.72
C THR A 82 -5.79 10.53 -4.19
N GLN A 83 -6.55 9.78 -4.98
CA GLN A 83 -6.17 8.47 -5.46
C GLN A 83 -6.53 8.26 -6.93
N SER A 84 -5.72 7.48 -7.62
CA SER A 84 -6.08 6.79 -8.86
C SER A 84 -5.75 5.32 -8.67
N ARG A 85 -6.65 4.42 -9.04
CA ARG A 85 -6.46 2.99 -8.78
C ARG A 85 -6.86 2.16 -9.98
N ASP A 86 -6.26 0.99 -10.10
CA ASP A 86 -6.64 0.00 -11.09
C ASP A 86 -8.09 -0.50 -10.81
N ALA A 87 -8.80 -0.92 -11.86
CA ALA A 87 -10.25 -1.14 -11.80
C ALA A 87 -10.71 -2.20 -10.79
N LEU A 88 -9.86 -3.18 -10.50
CA LEU A 88 -10.15 -4.27 -9.56
C LEU A 88 -9.76 -3.92 -8.12
N VAL A 89 -9.15 -2.76 -7.87
CA VAL A 89 -8.93 -2.27 -6.52
C VAL A 89 -10.12 -1.40 -6.11
N LEU A 90 -10.83 -1.83 -5.08
CA LEU A 90 -11.99 -1.12 -4.52
C LEU A 90 -11.65 -0.51 -3.16
N GLY A 91 -12.63 0.17 -2.55
CA GLY A 91 -12.50 0.90 -1.28
C GLY A 91 -11.85 2.27 -1.43
N SER A 92 -11.96 3.11 -0.41
CA SER A 92 -11.44 4.49 -0.40
C SER A 92 -10.03 4.62 0.18
N GLY A 93 -9.51 3.56 0.80
CA GLY A 93 -8.21 3.54 1.46
C GLY A 93 -8.23 4.07 2.89
N THR A 94 -9.41 4.24 3.48
CA THR A 94 -9.54 4.61 4.90
C THR A 94 -9.56 3.36 5.77
N THR A 95 -9.33 3.46 7.08
CA THR A 95 -9.43 2.29 7.97
C THR A 95 -10.83 1.65 7.96
N ALA A 96 -11.88 2.45 7.77
CA ALA A 96 -13.26 1.95 7.69
C ALA A 96 -13.62 1.36 6.32
N ASP A 97 -12.92 1.78 5.27
CA ASP A 97 -13.13 1.36 3.89
C ASP A 97 -11.76 1.23 3.18
N PRO A 98 -10.97 0.21 3.56
CA PRO A 98 -9.60 0.02 3.06
C PRO A 98 -9.58 -0.34 1.58
N TRP A 99 -8.44 -0.16 0.94
CA TRP A 99 -8.22 -0.74 -0.38
C TRP A 99 -8.13 -2.25 -0.32
N TYR A 100 -8.80 -2.92 -1.26
CA TYR A 100 -8.79 -4.36 -1.43
C TYR A 100 -9.03 -4.75 -2.88
N PHE A 101 -8.63 -5.96 -3.25
CA PHE A 101 -8.87 -6.50 -4.59
C PHE A 101 -10.26 -7.14 -4.71
N ASP A 102 -11.07 -6.81 -5.72
CA ASP A 102 -12.46 -7.30 -5.88
C ASP A 102 -12.58 -8.72 -6.44
N ASP A 103 -11.47 -9.35 -6.79
CA ASP A 103 -11.41 -10.78 -7.09
C ASP A 103 -10.87 -11.53 -5.87
N PRO A 104 -11.52 -12.62 -5.41
CA PRO A 104 -11.07 -13.37 -4.23
C PRO A 104 -9.92 -14.35 -4.49
N ASN A 105 -9.51 -14.59 -5.74
CA ASN A 105 -8.47 -15.58 -6.07
C ASN A 105 -7.63 -15.17 -7.28
N THR A 106 -6.99 -14.00 -7.20
CA THR A 106 -6.14 -13.49 -8.27
C THR A 106 -4.87 -12.90 -7.69
N ASN A 107 -3.78 -13.66 -7.85
CA ASN A 107 -2.44 -13.18 -7.57
C ASN A 107 -1.97 -12.28 -8.71
N VAL A 108 -1.56 -11.05 -8.39
CA VAL A 108 -1.07 -10.06 -9.35
C VAL A 108 0.35 -9.70 -8.96
N GLY A 109 1.32 -10.15 -9.78
CA GLY A 109 2.73 -9.87 -9.51
C GLY A 109 3.00 -8.37 -9.29
N ASN A 110 3.87 -8.06 -8.34
CA ASN A 110 4.18 -6.72 -7.86
C ASN A 110 4.62 -5.67 -8.91
N GLU A 111 5.12 -6.13 -10.06
CA GLU A 111 5.52 -5.29 -11.21
C GLU A 111 4.43 -5.18 -12.29
N SER A 112 3.31 -5.88 -12.10
CA SER A 112 2.19 -5.92 -13.04
C SER A 112 1.18 -4.82 -12.75
N GLY A 113 0.54 -4.33 -13.81
CA GLY A 113 -0.69 -3.55 -13.65
C GLY A 113 -1.86 -4.41 -13.18
N GLY A 114 -2.85 -3.79 -12.54
CA GLY A 114 -4.11 -4.44 -12.16
C GLY A 114 -4.42 -4.36 -10.68
N ALA A 115 -3.40 -4.31 -9.81
CA ALA A 115 -3.51 -4.34 -8.35
C ALA A 115 -2.79 -3.17 -7.67
N ARG A 116 -2.96 -1.95 -8.20
CA ARG A 116 -2.19 -0.78 -7.77
C ARG A 116 -3.05 0.44 -7.47
N VAL A 117 -2.52 1.29 -6.60
CA VAL A 117 -3.10 2.59 -6.24
C VAL A 117 -2.01 3.65 -6.26
N LYS A 118 -2.18 4.71 -7.06
CA LYS A 118 -1.40 5.94 -6.95
C LYS A 118 -2.05 6.83 -5.91
N VAL A 119 -1.26 7.27 -4.94
CA VAL A 119 -1.69 8.19 -3.88
C VAL A 119 -0.97 9.51 -4.07
N THR A 120 -1.70 10.61 -3.89
CA THR A 120 -1.14 11.97 -3.89
C THR A 120 -1.70 12.75 -2.70
N TYR A 121 -0.82 13.35 -1.91
CA TYR A 121 -1.21 14.33 -0.90
C TYR A 121 -1.14 15.73 -1.52
N PRO A 122 -2.28 16.37 -1.82
CA PRO A 122 -2.29 17.66 -2.53
C PRO A 122 -1.84 18.83 -1.65
N GLY A 123 -1.88 18.66 -0.33
CA GLY A 123 -1.51 19.68 0.65
C GLY A 123 -0.01 19.74 0.95
N THR A 124 0.33 20.67 1.85
CA THR A 124 1.63 20.64 2.55
C THR A 124 1.52 19.68 3.73
N ILE A 125 2.49 18.79 3.88
CA ILE A 125 2.71 18.02 5.11
C ILE A 125 3.71 18.83 5.93
N ALA A 126 3.35 19.24 7.15
CA ALA A 126 4.23 20.06 7.96
C ALA A 126 5.42 19.24 8.48
N ALA A 127 6.48 19.93 8.90
CA ALA A 127 7.60 19.27 9.57
C ALA A 127 7.12 18.59 10.86
N GLY A 128 7.49 17.33 11.06
CA GLY A 128 7.06 16.53 12.21
C GLY A 128 5.65 15.93 12.10
N ASP A 129 4.85 16.28 11.09
CA ASP A 129 3.60 15.59 10.81
C ASP A 129 3.87 14.17 10.29
N THR A 130 2.94 13.26 10.59
CA THR A 130 3.06 11.85 10.22
C THR A 130 1.94 11.39 9.31
N ILE A 131 2.30 10.63 8.28
CA ILE A 131 1.37 9.78 7.53
C ILE A 131 1.53 8.36 8.02
N THR A 132 0.42 7.66 8.25
CA THR A 132 0.41 6.25 8.64
C THR A 132 -0.20 5.42 7.54
N LEU A 133 0.53 4.41 7.10
CA LEU A 133 0.04 3.32 6.28
C LEU A 133 -0.21 2.11 7.16
N GLN A 134 -1.40 1.53 7.04
CA GLN A 134 -1.77 0.27 7.69
C GLN A 134 -1.93 -0.81 6.62
N TYR A 135 -1.32 -1.96 6.85
CA TYR A 135 -1.42 -3.13 5.99
C TYR A 135 -1.84 -4.34 6.80
N TRP A 136 -2.89 -5.04 6.37
CA TRP A 136 -3.33 -6.30 6.96
C TRP A 136 -3.87 -7.25 5.90
N THR A 137 -4.03 -8.53 6.28
CA THR A 137 -4.82 -9.51 5.52
C THR A 137 -6.06 -9.91 6.32
N THR A 138 -7.19 -10.12 5.64
CA THR A 138 -8.41 -10.64 6.26
C THR A 138 -8.46 -12.17 6.35
N GLN A 139 -7.48 -12.87 5.78
CA GLN A 139 -7.34 -14.32 5.83
C GLN A 139 -6.02 -14.73 6.48
N SER A 140 -5.92 -15.97 6.97
CA SER A 140 -4.91 -16.38 7.98
C SER A 140 -3.77 -17.25 7.45
N ASP A 141 -3.57 -17.35 6.15
CA ASP A 141 -2.56 -18.24 5.58
C ASP A 141 -1.80 -17.62 4.40
N GLY A 142 -0.61 -18.13 4.15
CA GLY A 142 0.27 -17.70 3.07
C GLY A 142 1.18 -16.51 3.40
N ASN A 143 2.25 -16.41 2.60
CA ASN A 143 3.14 -15.25 2.64
C ASN A 143 2.57 -14.20 1.71
N GLN A 144 2.34 -13.00 2.22
CA GLN A 144 1.87 -11.91 1.38
C GLN A 144 2.56 -10.60 1.70
N ARG A 145 2.59 -9.70 0.72
CA ARG A 145 3.26 -8.42 0.81
C ARG A 145 2.59 -7.36 -0.04
N ILE A 146 2.83 -6.12 0.34
CA ILE A 146 2.58 -4.96 -0.50
C ILE A 146 3.86 -4.15 -0.67
N PHE A 147 3.90 -3.33 -1.70
CA PHE A 147 5.04 -2.44 -1.93
C PHE A 147 4.61 -0.99 -2.02
N LEU A 148 5.42 -0.12 -1.43
CA LEU A 148 5.39 1.31 -1.67
C LEU A 148 6.55 1.66 -2.61
N SER A 149 6.24 2.23 -3.77
CA SER A 149 7.19 2.56 -4.84
C SER A 149 6.96 3.94 -5.42
N ASP A 150 7.91 4.44 -6.19
CA ASP A 150 7.83 5.76 -6.84
C ASP A 150 7.58 6.92 -5.85
N LEU A 151 8.16 6.82 -4.66
CA LEU A 151 7.96 7.81 -3.60
C LEU A 151 8.66 9.12 -3.96
N SER A 152 7.89 10.16 -4.22
CA SER A 152 8.39 11.46 -4.65
C SER A 152 7.74 12.59 -3.87
N TRP A 153 8.51 13.63 -3.56
CA TRP A 153 8.08 14.82 -2.85
C TRP A 153 9.00 16.01 -3.15
N THR A 154 8.57 17.21 -2.80
CA THR A 154 9.41 18.41 -2.80
C THR A 154 9.54 18.94 -1.37
N ALA A 155 10.76 19.00 -0.86
CA ALA A 155 11.03 19.62 0.43
C ALA A 155 10.90 21.16 0.35
N ARG A 156 10.32 21.77 1.39
CA ARG A 156 10.17 23.22 1.50
C ARG A 156 11.21 23.80 2.47
N GLY A 157 11.90 24.83 2.02
CA GLY A 157 12.80 25.65 2.84
C GLY A 157 14.28 25.23 2.82
N CYS A 158 15.14 26.16 3.22
CA CYS A 158 16.58 25.98 3.47
C CYS A 158 16.82 25.82 4.96
#